data_AF-A0A0B4EPV3-F1
#
_entry.id   AF-A0A0B4EPV3-F1
#
_cell.length_a   1.000
_cell.length_b   1.000
_cell.length_c   1.000
_cell.angle_alpha   90.00
_cell.angle_beta   90.00
_cell.angle_gamma   90.00
#
_symmetry.space_group_name_H-M   'P 1'
#
loop_
_entity.id
_entity.type
_entity.pdbx_description
1 polymer ?
#
loop_
_entity_poly.entity_id
_entity_poly.type
_entity_poly.pdbx_seq_one_letter_code
_entity_poly.pdbx_strand_id
1 'polypeptide(L)'
;MLAAHNGACHHHIWLIRMMLKYGIDPPNYRLTDTLVLFKAIKGKETHASLSTLWNRYAPWVEHVARDADSDAFVLSYVTRIAFEDAKLSCYPFGISCGEFTNRTGMNMFPHSYSSLPLLLRVPFEDSDVMSMSYETDEGDFDSD
;
A
#
# COMPACT_ATOMS: atom_id res chain seq x y z
N MET A 1 -4.36 -4.60 -12.00
CA MET A 1 -3.20 -4.62 -11.09
C MET A 1 -3.36 -3.45 -10.16
N LEU A 2 -3.21 -3.67 -8.86
CA LEU A 2 -3.32 -2.64 -7.84
C LEU A 2 -1.94 -2.41 -7.24
N ALA A 3 -1.36 -1.25 -7.52
CA ALA A 3 -0.05 -0.87 -7.03
C ALA A 3 -0.21 0.07 -5.83
N ALA A 4 0.54 -0.18 -4.77
CA ALA A 4 0.61 0.71 -3.62
C ALA A 4 2.04 0.78 -3.11
N HIS A 5 2.42 1.93 -2.55
CA HIS A 5 3.73 2.12 -1.97
C HIS A 5 3.76 1.54 -0.56
N ASN A 6 4.71 0.63 -0.29
CA ASN A 6 4.71 -0.19 0.93
C ASN A 6 3.37 -0.93 1.13
N GLY A 7 2.73 -1.30 0.01
CA GLY A 7 1.39 -1.86 -0.03
C GLY A 7 1.29 -3.22 0.66
N ALA A 8 2.33 -4.05 0.56
CA ALA A 8 2.33 -5.38 1.15
C ALA A 8 2.24 -5.37 2.68
N CYS A 9 2.70 -4.27 3.32
CA CYS A 9 2.69 -4.10 4.76
C CYS A 9 1.54 -3.22 5.28
N HIS A 10 0.89 -2.43 4.41
CA HIS A 10 -0.16 -1.49 4.84
C HIS A 10 -1.39 -1.53 3.93
N HIS A 11 -1.34 -0.88 2.77
CA HIS A 11 -2.52 -0.59 1.95
C HIS A 11 -3.28 -1.84 1.51
N HIS A 12 -2.56 -2.88 1.04
CA HIS A 12 -3.19 -4.12 0.58
C HIS A 12 -3.80 -4.90 1.73
N ILE A 13 -3.12 -4.93 2.89
CA ILE A 13 -3.64 -5.56 4.12
C ILE A 13 -4.92 -4.85 4.56
N TRP A 14 -4.89 -3.52 4.68
CA TRP A 14 -6.04 -2.74 5.13
C TRP A 14 -7.23 -2.88 4.19
N LEU A 15 -7.01 -2.73 2.89
CA LEU A 15 -8.08 -2.85 1.89
C LEU A 15 -8.76 -4.23 1.97
N ILE A 16 -7.97 -5.31 1.97
CA ILE A 16 -8.50 -6.67 1.99
C ILE A 16 -9.17 -6.97 3.32
N ARG A 17 -8.59 -6.57 4.46
CA ARG A 17 -9.23 -6.73 5.77
C ARG A 17 -10.56 -6.01 5.84
N MET A 18 -10.67 -4.80 5.29
CA MET A 18 -11.92 -4.06 5.25
C MET A 18 -12.95 -4.74 4.35
N MET A 19 -12.56 -5.16 3.14
CA MET A 19 -13.45 -5.94 2.26
C MET A 19 -14.01 -7.16 3.00
N LEU A 20 -13.14 -7.96 3.64
CA LEU A 20 -13.55 -9.14 4.40
C LEU A 20 -14.41 -8.81 5.63
N LYS A 21 -14.08 -7.75 6.39
CA LYS A 21 -14.89 -7.26 7.53
C LYS A 21 -16.31 -6.92 7.09
N TYR A 22 -16.45 -6.33 5.90
CA TYR A 22 -17.74 -6.04 5.27
C TYR A 22 -18.17 -7.14 4.29
N GLY A 23 -17.71 -8.38 4.46
CA GLY A 23 -18.08 -9.56 3.65
C GLY A 23 -18.21 -9.30 2.15
N ILE A 24 -17.32 -8.45 1.63
CA ILE A 24 -17.05 -8.22 0.23
C ILE A 24 -15.88 -9.13 -0.10
N ASP A 25 -16.07 -9.99 -1.10
CA ASP A 25 -14.96 -10.82 -1.57
C ASP A 25 -13.93 -9.96 -2.29
N PRO A 26 -12.64 -10.05 -1.92
CA PRO A 26 -11.59 -9.31 -2.61
C PRO A 26 -11.58 -9.69 -4.10
N PRO A 27 -11.65 -8.71 -5.01
CA PRO A 27 -11.57 -8.97 -6.44
C PRO A 27 -10.22 -9.62 -6.81
N ASN A 28 -10.20 -10.37 -7.91
CA ASN A 28 -9.00 -11.06 -8.39
C ASN A 28 -8.00 -10.07 -9.05
N TYR A 29 -7.38 -9.23 -8.22
CA TYR A 29 -6.32 -8.33 -8.63
C TYR A 29 -4.94 -8.96 -8.38
N ARG A 30 -3.97 -8.56 -9.21
CA ARG A 30 -2.55 -8.65 -8.82
C ARG A 30 -2.20 -7.41 -8.01
N LEU A 31 -1.76 -7.62 -6.79
CA LEU A 31 -1.28 -6.63 -5.84
C LEU A 31 0.22 -6.48 -6.03
N THR A 32 0.71 -5.25 -6.19
CA THR A 32 2.14 -4.97 -6.34
C THR A 32 2.57 -3.91 -5.34
N ASP A 33 3.79 -4.08 -4.82
CA ASP A 33 4.44 -3.10 -3.95
C ASP A 33 5.50 -2.30 -4.72
N THR A 34 5.27 -1.00 -4.89
CA THR A 34 6.20 -0.14 -5.62
C THR A 34 7.48 0.14 -4.82
N LEU A 35 7.47 0.05 -3.49
CA LEU A 35 8.68 0.19 -2.68
C LEU A 35 9.67 -0.92 -3.02
N VAL A 36 9.17 -2.17 -3.12
CA VAL A 36 9.97 -3.33 -3.52
C VAL A 36 10.48 -3.15 -4.94
N LEU A 37 9.64 -2.68 -5.86
CA LEU A 37 10.04 -2.39 -7.24
C LEU A 37 11.25 -1.44 -7.31
N PHE A 38 11.16 -0.29 -6.63
CA PHE A 38 12.24 0.69 -6.60
C PHE A 38 13.52 0.09 -6.01
N LYS A 39 13.44 -0.60 -4.87
CA LYS A 39 14.62 -1.21 -4.25
C LYS A 39 15.22 -2.36 -5.08
N ALA A 40 14.39 -3.15 -5.76
CA ALA A 40 14.84 -4.28 -6.56
C ALA A 40 15.53 -3.83 -7.86
N ILE A 41 14.99 -2.81 -8.53
CA ILE A 41 15.48 -2.38 -9.85
C ILE A 41 16.51 -1.25 -9.74
N LYS A 42 16.29 -0.26 -8.86
CA LYS A 42 17.20 0.90 -8.71
C LYS A 42 18.27 0.68 -7.64
N GLY A 43 18.14 -0.39 -6.83
CA GLY A 43 19.13 -0.79 -5.82
C GLY A 43 18.61 -0.64 -4.39
N LYS A 44 19.05 -1.53 -3.49
CA LYS A 44 18.57 -1.62 -2.10
C LYS A 44 18.81 -0.36 -1.28
N GLU A 45 19.92 0.32 -1.54
CA GLU A 45 20.31 1.59 -0.91
C GLU A 45 19.52 2.81 -1.42
N THR A 46 18.59 2.59 -2.36
CA THR A 46 17.73 3.68 -2.83
C THR A 46 16.80 4.13 -1.70
N HIS A 47 16.95 5.39 -1.28
CA HIS A 47 15.95 6.09 -0.49
C HIS A 47 14.66 6.21 -1.30
N ALA A 48 13.75 5.27 -1.05
CA ALA A 48 12.56 5.06 -1.86
C ALA A 48 11.29 5.44 -1.12
N SER A 49 11.33 6.40 -0.17
CA SER A 49 10.10 6.99 0.35
C SER A 49 9.38 7.78 -0.75
N LEU A 50 8.07 7.92 -0.66
CA LEU A 50 7.30 8.66 -1.67
C LEU A 50 7.79 10.11 -1.83
N SER A 51 8.13 10.79 -0.74
CA SER A 51 8.69 12.15 -0.77
C SER A 51 10.04 12.22 -1.46
N THR A 52 10.96 11.27 -1.19
CA THR A 52 12.26 11.23 -1.87
C THR A 52 12.11 10.91 -3.35
N LEU A 53 11.20 9.99 -3.71
CA LEU A 53 10.90 9.65 -5.10
C LEU A 53 10.28 10.83 -5.84
N TRP A 54 9.34 11.54 -5.22
CA TRP A 54 8.74 12.77 -5.76
C TRP A 54 9.80 13.84 -6.02
N ASN A 55 10.63 14.17 -5.02
CA ASN A 55 11.72 15.14 -5.17
C ASN A 55 12.69 14.77 -6.31
N ARG A 56 12.93 13.47 -6.52
CA ARG A 56 13.87 12.98 -7.54
C ARG A 56 13.27 12.98 -8.95
N TYR A 57 12.04 12.53 -9.10
CA TYR A 57 11.46 12.24 -10.41
C TYR A 57 10.40 13.24 -10.88
N ALA A 58 9.78 13.99 -9.96
CA ALA A 58 8.68 14.89 -10.27
C ALA A 58 8.57 16.11 -9.33
N PRO A 59 9.66 16.83 -9.00
CA PRO A 59 9.61 17.96 -8.05
C PRO A 59 8.75 19.14 -8.52
N TRP A 60 8.40 19.19 -9.82
CA TRP A 60 7.51 20.19 -10.41
C TRP A 60 6.02 19.85 -10.26
N VAL A 61 5.68 18.66 -9.73
CA VAL A 61 4.30 18.25 -9.49
C VAL A 61 3.88 18.69 -8.10
N GLU A 62 2.72 19.32 -7.98
CA GLU A 62 2.13 19.66 -6.68
C GLU A 62 1.87 18.38 -5.88
N HIS A 63 2.35 18.36 -4.63
CA HIS A 63 2.21 17.22 -3.74
C HIS A 63 1.74 17.69 -2.36
N VAL A 64 0.56 17.23 -1.97
CA VAL A 64 0.02 17.39 -0.62
C VAL A 64 0.25 16.07 0.11
N ALA A 65 1.29 16.01 0.92
CA ALA A 65 1.66 14.78 1.63
C ALA A 65 0.51 14.29 2.52
N ARG A 66 0.27 12.97 2.52
CA ARG A 66 -0.79 12.29 3.28
C ARG A 66 -2.21 12.57 2.82
N ASP A 67 -2.39 13.28 1.71
CA ASP A 67 -3.64 13.26 0.98
C ASP A 67 -3.67 12.04 0.06
N ALA A 68 -4.69 11.20 0.18
CA ALA A 68 -4.72 9.90 -0.50
C ALA A 68 -4.72 10.05 -2.03
N ASP A 69 -5.42 11.05 -2.55
CA ASP A 69 -5.52 11.30 -3.98
C ASP A 69 -4.21 11.90 -4.51
N SER A 70 -3.63 12.86 -3.80
CA SER A 70 -2.33 13.45 -4.13
C SER A 70 -1.21 12.42 -4.08
N ASP A 71 -1.14 11.59 -3.03
CA ASP A 71 -0.14 10.53 -2.88
C ASP A 71 -0.27 9.48 -3.99
N ALA A 72 -1.50 9.08 -4.33
CA ALA A 72 -1.75 8.13 -5.42
C ALA A 72 -1.37 8.71 -6.78
N PHE A 73 -1.69 9.99 -7.02
CA PHE A 73 -1.31 10.69 -8.25
C PHE A 73 0.20 10.78 -8.40
N VAL A 74 0.90 11.28 -7.36
CA VAL A 74 2.35 11.38 -7.33
C VAL A 74 2.99 10.00 -7.51
N LEU A 75 2.50 8.98 -6.81
CA LEU A 75 3.02 7.62 -6.93
C LEU A 75 2.91 7.08 -8.37
N SER A 76 1.75 7.28 -9.01
CA SER A 76 1.53 6.90 -10.40
C SER A 76 2.51 7.63 -11.33
N TYR A 77 2.70 8.92 -11.10
CA TYR A 77 3.55 9.77 -11.93
C TYR A 77 5.04 9.43 -11.79
N VAL A 78 5.56 9.33 -10.56
CA VAL A 78 6.98 8.97 -10.32
C VAL A 78 7.30 7.58 -10.83
N THR A 79 6.36 6.62 -10.74
CA THR A 79 6.57 5.26 -11.24
C THR A 79 6.66 5.26 -12.77
N ARG A 80 5.84 6.05 -13.47
CA ARG A 80 5.90 6.19 -14.94
C ARG A 80 7.16 6.88 -15.43
N ILE A 81 7.69 7.85 -14.67
CA ILE A 81 8.95 8.52 -15.01
C ILE A 81 10.15 7.59 -14.74
N ALA A 82 10.13 6.87 -13.62
CA ALA A 82 11.26 6.03 -13.21
C ALA A 82 11.42 4.75 -14.06
N PHE A 83 10.34 4.27 -14.68
CA PHE A 83 10.29 3.01 -15.43
C PHE A 83 9.56 3.19 -16.76
N GLU A 84 10.25 2.88 -17.87
CA GLU A 84 9.74 3.04 -19.25
C GLU A 84 8.43 2.28 -19.49
N ASP A 85 8.32 1.05 -18.98
CA ASP A 85 7.05 0.32 -18.85
C ASP A 85 6.82 -0.04 -17.38
N ALA A 86 6.14 0.85 -16.67
CA ALA A 86 5.76 0.65 -15.27
C ALA A 86 4.91 -0.62 -15.07
N LYS A 87 4.05 -0.98 -16.02
CA LYS A 87 3.17 -2.16 -15.89
C LYS A 87 3.98 -3.45 -16.02
N LEU A 88 4.85 -3.52 -17.02
CA LEU A 88 5.76 -4.65 -17.21
C LEU A 88 6.72 -4.78 -16.01
N SER A 89 7.23 -3.66 -15.51
CA SER A 89 8.15 -3.63 -14.37
C SER A 89 7.48 -4.08 -13.07
N CYS A 90 6.23 -3.72 -12.84
CA CYS A 90 5.45 -4.14 -11.66
C CYS A 90 5.03 -5.61 -11.68
N TYR A 91 4.88 -6.22 -12.86
CA TYR A 91 4.27 -7.54 -13.00
C TYR A 91 5.01 -8.68 -12.25
N PRO A 92 6.36 -8.78 -12.31
CA PRO A 92 7.13 -9.80 -11.59
C PRO A 92 7.00 -9.70 -10.07
N PHE A 93 6.76 -8.50 -9.55
CA PHE A 93 6.60 -8.23 -8.12
C PHE A 93 5.13 -8.24 -7.69
N GLY A 94 4.23 -8.65 -8.59
CA GLY A 94 2.82 -8.82 -8.29
C GLY A 94 2.52 -10.17 -7.64
N ILE A 95 1.55 -10.19 -6.73
CA ILE A 95 0.97 -11.39 -6.14
C ILE A 95 -0.55 -11.36 -6.34
N SER A 96 -1.18 -12.52 -6.58
CA SER A 96 -2.65 -12.54 -6.67
C SER A 96 -3.29 -12.24 -5.31
N CYS A 97 -4.47 -11.63 -5.28
CA CYS A 97 -5.21 -11.40 -4.03
C CYS A 97 -5.40 -12.69 -3.23
N GLY A 98 -5.79 -13.80 -3.87
CA GLY A 98 -5.97 -15.08 -3.18
C GLY A 98 -4.69 -15.60 -2.53
N GLU A 99 -3.57 -15.54 -3.25
CA GLU A 99 -2.27 -15.95 -2.71
C GLU A 99 -1.80 -15.01 -1.58
N PHE A 100 -2.01 -13.70 -1.73
CA PHE A 100 -1.70 -12.72 -0.69
C PHE A 100 -2.50 -13.00 0.59
N THR A 101 -3.82 -13.16 0.45
CA THR A 101 -4.73 -13.49 1.56
C THR A 101 -4.32 -14.77 2.29
N ASN A 102 -3.86 -15.79 1.57
CA ASN A 102 -3.34 -17.02 2.16
C ASN A 102 -2.03 -16.78 2.93
N ARG A 103 -1.08 -16.03 2.35
CA ARG A 103 0.24 -15.77 2.97
C ARG A 103 0.15 -14.88 4.22
N THR A 104 -0.83 -13.98 4.28
CA THR A 104 -1.01 -13.07 5.41
C THR A 104 -2.01 -13.60 6.46
N GLY A 105 -2.50 -14.83 6.31
CA GLY A 105 -3.49 -15.43 7.22
C GLY A 105 -4.88 -14.77 7.18
N MET A 106 -5.14 -13.90 6.20
CA MET A 106 -6.43 -13.23 6.06
C MET A 106 -7.53 -14.18 5.57
N ASN A 107 -7.17 -15.35 5.05
CA ASN A 107 -8.10 -16.44 4.73
C ASN A 107 -8.83 -17.00 5.96
N MET A 108 -8.32 -16.73 7.17
CA MET A 108 -8.97 -17.10 8.43
C MET A 108 -10.07 -16.13 8.86
N PHE A 109 -10.29 -15.02 8.15
CA PHE A 109 -11.39 -14.12 8.46
C PHE A 109 -12.73 -14.88 8.38
N PRO A 110 -13.54 -14.85 9.45
CA PRO A 110 -14.78 -15.59 9.49
C PRO A 110 -15.67 -15.16 8.33
N HIS A 111 -15.95 -16.11 7.42
CA HIS A 111 -16.87 -15.91 6.30
C HIS A 111 -18.33 -15.75 6.78
N SER A 112 -18.58 -15.74 8.09
CA SER A 112 -19.87 -15.81 8.77
C SER A 112 -20.86 -14.69 8.42
N TYR A 113 -20.45 -13.70 7.64
CA TYR A 113 -21.29 -12.56 7.27
C TYR A 113 -21.67 -12.50 5.80
N SER A 114 -21.15 -13.38 4.94
CA SER A 114 -21.53 -13.42 3.50
C SER A 114 -22.99 -13.89 3.29
N SER A 115 -23.65 -14.40 4.33
CA SER A 115 -25.04 -14.84 4.32
C SER A 115 -26.04 -13.83 4.92
N LEU A 116 -25.59 -12.69 5.46
CA LEU A 116 -26.49 -11.68 6.04
C LEU A 116 -26.60 -10.44 5.13
N PRO A 117 -27.81 -9.95 4.83
CA PRO A 117 -28.01 -8.70 4.10
C PRO A 117 -27.24 -7.55 4.77
N LEU A 118 -26.65 -6.66 3.96
CA LEU A 118 -25.84 -5.50 4.41
C LEU A 118 -26.52 -4.65 5.51
N LEU A 119 -27.85 -4.67 5.57
CA LEU A 119 -28.67 -3.92 6.54
C LEU A 119 -28.69 -4.51 7.97
N LEU A 120 -28.20 -5.74 8.18
CA LEU A 120 -28.24 -6.45 9.48
C LEU A 120 -26.88 -6.55 10.17
N ARG A 121 -25.82 -5.99 9.60
CA ARG A 121 -24.50 -6.00 10.23
C ARG A 121 -24.40 -4.92 11.28
N VAL A 122 -24.54 -5.32 12.54
CA VAL A 122 -24.21 -4.50 13.70
C VAL A 122 -22.70 -4.17 13.65
N PRO A 123 -22.29 -2.91 13.90
CA PRO A 123 -20.87 -2.57 13.98
C PRO A 123 -20.21 -3.37 15.11
N PHE A 124 -19.06 -3.96 14.82
CA PHE A 124 -18.12 -4.39 15.86
C PHE A 124 -17.59 -3.10 16.53
N GLU A 125 -17.75 -2.96 17.85
CA GLU A 125 -17.06 -1.94 18.61
C GLU A 125 -15.55 -2.21 18.54
N ASP A 126 -14.81 -1.26 17.97
CA ASP A 126 -13.35 -1.32 17.87
C ASP A 126 -12.74 -1.06 19.27
N SER A 127 -12.42 -2.10 20.02
CA SER A 127 -11.76 -1.97 21.33
C SER A 127 -10.23 -1.92 21.28
N ASP A 128 -9.59 -1.94 20.10
CA ASP A 128 -8.13 -1.91 19.98
C ASP A 128 -7.67 -0.83 19.00
N VAL A 129 -7.76 0.43 19.44
CA VAL A 129 -6.95 1.51 18.88
C VAL A 129 -5.52 1.31 19.37
N MET A 130 -4.74 0.48 18.67
CA MET A 130 -3.29 0.47 18.81
C MET A 130 -2.74 1.78 18.23
N SER A 131 -2.67 2.80 19.07
CA SER A 131 -1.92 4.03 18.82
C SER A 131 -0.44 3.68 18.65
N MET A 132 0.01 3.45 17.43
CA MET A 132 1.44 3.40 17.13
C MET A 132 1.95 4.84 17.04
N SER A 133 2.60 5.30 18.10
CA SER A 133 3.41 6.51 18.12
C SER A 133 4.63 6.31 17.22
N TYR A 134 4.87 7.28 16.33
CA TYR A 134 6.06 7.35 15.49
C TYR A 134 7.21 7.94 16.32
N GLU A 135 8.30 7.20 16.48
CA GLU A 135 9.60 7.82 16.74
C GLU A 135 10.16 8.24 15.38
N THR A 136 10.20 9.54 15.14
CA THR A 136 11.05 10.13 14.12
C THR A 136 12.48 10.09 14.64
N ASP A 137 13.31 9.25 14.03
CA ASP A 137 14.76 9.29 14.16
C ASP A 137 15.26 10.60 13.52
N GLU A 138 15.21 11.69 14.29
CA GLU A 138 15.91 12.92 13.95
C GLU A 138 17.39 12.69 14.22
N GLY A 139 18.09 12.19 13.21
CA GLY A 139 19.55 12.19 13.20
C GLY A 139 20.06 13.62 13.28
N ASP A 140 20.79 13.89 14.37
CA ASP A 140 21.43 15.15 14.69
C ASP A 140 22.17 15.75 13.48
N PHE A 141 21.82 16.99 13.19
CA PHE A 141 22.49 17.83 12.19
C PHE A 141 23.73 18.45 12.86
N ASP A 142 24.84 17.72 12.88
CA ASP A 142 26.13 18.29 13.27
C ASP A 142 26.55 19.33 12.21
N SER A 143 26.63 20.58 12.67
CA SER A 143 27.18 21.70 11.92
C SER A 143 28.65 21.88 12.32
N ASP A 144 29.56 21.71 11.37
CA ASP A 144 30.89 22.33 11.35
C ASP A 144 31.22 22.79 9.92
#